data_AF-A0A1Y4LII6-F1
#
_entry.id   AF-A0A1Y4LII6-F1
#
_cell.length_a   1.000
_cell.length_b   1.000
_cell.length_c   1.000
_cell.angle_alpha   90.00
_cell.angle_beta   90.00
_cell.angle_gamma   90.00
#
_symmetry.space_group_name_H-M   'P 1'
#
loop_
_entity.id
_entity.type
_entity.pdbx_description
1 polymer ?
#
loop_
_entity_poly.entity_id
_entity_poly.type
_entity_poly.pdbx_seq_one_letter_code
_entity_poly.pdbx_strand_id
1 'polypeptide(L)'
;MAVDPLTAKILAKVAMQAATDSESRKRILFMILAPVLGLLLLIAFILYLITSPFSVLSQWLIGDEVNVVEDFQKQYGYNQQLGIYEKDYIDGSGQSYEGVIFTDGATEVVYYNQLDERWADLPYGTDNIGGYGCGPTSMAIVVSSLTDQTVDPPTMAEWAYQNGYWCSGNGSYHSLIPGAAEGFGLQWESISTDDPQAVVDALASGKLIVALMSKGHFTSSGHFMVLRGVTSEGKILVADPASKKRSEQEWDISIILDEARKGAAAGGPLWAIY
;
A
#
# COMPACT_ATOMS: atom_id res chain seq x y z
N MET A 1 48.04 37.34 52.37
CA MET A 1 47.50 38.72 52.30
C MET A 1 46.00 38.63 52.45
N ALA A 2 45.44 39.17 53.53
CA ALA A 2 44.00 39.21 53.73
C ALA A 2 43.40 40.26 52.80
N VAL A 3 42.37 39.89 52.04
CA VAL A 3 41.63 40.81 51.16
C VAL A 3 40.96 41.85 52.05
N ASP A 4 41.13 43.13 51.75
CA ASP A 4 40.53 44.18 52.58
C ASP A 4 38.99 44.11 52.51
N PRO A 5 38.27 44.50 53.58
CA PRO A 5 36.83 44.34 53.68
C PRO A 5 36.04 45.04 52.55
N LEU A 6 36.58 46.13 52.00
CA LEU A 6 35.95 46.87 50.91
C LEU A 6 36.03 46.10 49.59
N THR A 7 37.21 45.56 49.27
CA THR A 7 37.42 44.75 48.06
C THR A 7 36.62 43.46 48.11
N ALA A 8 36.54 42.80 49.27
CA ALA A 8 35.69 41.62 49.47
C ALA A 8 34.20 41.93 49.23
N LYS A 9 33.71 43.08 49.69
CA LYS A 9 32.33 43.51 49.51
C LYS A 9 32.00 43.86 48.05
N ILE A 10 32.95 44.46 47.33
CA ILE A 10 32.79 44.77 45.90
C ILE A 10 32.76 43.49 45.07
N LEU A 11 33.67 42.55 45.30
CA LEU A 11 33.69 41.24 44.63
C LEU A 11 32.41 40.45 44.87
N ALA A 12 31.92 40.42 46.12
CA ALA A 12 30.65 39.77 46.45
C ALA A 12 29.47 40.42 45.69
N LYS A 13 29.46 41.75 45.56
CA LYS A 13 28.41 42.48 44.84
C LYS A 13 28.45 42.20 43.33
N VAL A 14 29.64 42.20 42.72
CA VAL A 14 29.83 41.87 41.29
C VAL A 14 29.46 40.42 41.00
N ALA A 15 29.85 39.47 41.86
CA ALA A 15 29.47 38.07 41.73
C ALA A 15 27.96 37.86 41.86
N MET A 16 27.29 38.55 42.80
CA MET A 16 25.82 38.53 42.92
C MET A 16 25.14 39.09 41.67
N GLN A 17 25.69 40.17 41.11
CA GLN A 17 25.15 40.85 39.93
C GLN A 17 25.32 40.00 38.66
N ALA A 18 26.46 39.32 38.51
CA ALA A 18 26.70 38.35 37.45
C ALA A 18 25.81 37.09 37.59
N ALA A 19 25.58 36.62 38.82
CA ALA A 19 24.68 35.50 39.08
C ALA A 19 23.21 35.86 38.78
N THR A 20 22.75 37.05 39.17
CA THR A 20 21.40 37.54 38.83
C THR A 20 21.22 37.74 37.33
N ASP A 21 22.26 38.17 36.61
CA ASP A 21 22.26 38.30 35.15
C ASP A 21 22.23 36.94 34.42
N SER A 22 22.87 35.91 34.98
CA SER A 22 22.79 34.54 34.44
C SER A 22 21.39 33.92 34.60
N GLU A 23 20.74 34.13 35.75
CA GLU A 23 19.37 33.68 36.01
C GLU A 23 18.35 34.46 35.16
N SER A 24 18.60 35.76 34.95
CA SER A 24 17.78 36.59 34.06
C SER A 24 17.88 36.14 32.61
N ARG A 25 19.09 35.82 32.12
CA ARG A 25 19.31 35.26 30.79
C ARG A 25 18.64 33.90 30.60
N LYS A 26 18.73 32.99 31.59
CA LYS A 26 18.01 31.70 31.55
C LYS A 26 16.50 31.90 31.48
N ARG A 27 15.93 32.83 32.26
CA ARG A 27 14.50 33.14 32.23
C ARG A 27 14.08 33.68 30.86
N ILE A 28 14.86 34.59 30.27
CA ILE A 28 14.59 35.13 28.92
C ILE A 28 14.69 34.02 27.85
N LEU A 29 15.73 33.19 27.92
CA LEU A 29 15.88 32.02 27.05
C LEU A 29 14.70 31.06 27.18
N PHE A 30 14.24 30.76 28.40
CA PHE A 30 13.05 29.93 28.60
C PHE A 30 11.78 30.59 28.04
N MET A 31 11.60 31.90 28.23
CA MET A 31 10.44 32.64 27.70
C MET A 31 10.39 32.65 26.16
N ILE A 32 11.53 32.53 25.49
CA ILE A 32 11.59 32.45 24.02
C ILE A 32 11.52 30.99 23.55
N LEU A 33 12.25 30.09 24.19
CA LEU A 33 12.40 28.70 23.76
C LEU A 33 11.13 27.88 24.02
N ALA A 34 10.42 28.13 25.12
CA ALA A 34 9.19 27.41 25.45
C ALA A 34 8.07 27.59 24.40
N PRO A 35 7.72 28.82 23.96
CA PRO A 35 6.71 28.98 22.91
C PRO A 35 7.18 28.47 21.54
N VAL A 36 8.48 28.55 21.23
CA VAL A 36 9.02 28.00 19.97
C VAL A 36 8.94 26.48 19.95
N LEU A 37 9.35 25.81 21.03
CA LEU A 37 9.18 24.35 21.19
C LEU A 37 7.71 23.96 21.16
N GLY A 38 6.85 24.70 21.85
CA GLY A 38 5.41 24.47 21.84
C GLY A 38 4.81 24.57 20.44
N LEU A 39 5.22 25.57 19.65
CA LEU A 39 4.78 25.74 18.27
C LEU A 39 5.29 24.62 17.36
N LEU A 40 6.56 24.21 17.51
CA LEU A 40 7.12 23.09 16.75
C LEU A 40 6.41 21.77 17.06
N LEU A 41 6.12 21.52 18.34
CA LEU A 41 5.34 20.34 18.76
C LEU A 41 3.90 20.40 18.23
N LEU A 42 3.27 21.58 18.21
CA LEU A 42 1.93 21.76 17.66
C LEU A 42 1.91 21.51 16.15
N ILE A 43 2.90 22.04 15.39
CA ILE A 43 3.03 21.81 13.95
C ILE A 43 3.27 20.32 13.68
N ALA A 44 4.19 19.68 14.42
CA ALA A 44 4.43 18.25 14.29
C ALA A 44 3.18 17.42 14.60
N PHE A 45 2.40 17.82 15.61
CA PHE A 45 1.15 17.18 15.97
C PHE A 45 0.07 17.36 14.89
N ILE A 46 -0.09 18.55 14.31
CA ILE A 46 -1.01 18.80 13.20
C ILE A 46 -0.61 17.99 11.96
N LEU A 47 0.69 17.94 11.64
CA LEU A 47 1.20 17.12 10.55
C LEU A 47 0.91 15.64 10.80
N TYR A 48 1.15 15.14 12.01
CA TYR A 48 0.82 13.78 12.42
C TYR A 48 -0.68 13.47 12.28
N LEU A 49 -1.56 14.41 12.66
CA LEU A 49 -3.01 14.28 12.47
C LEU A 49 -3.41 14.26 10.99
N ILE A 50 -2.70 14.96 10.11
CA ILE A 50 -3.01 15.00 8.67
C ILE A 50 -2.47 13.75 7.97
N THR A 51 -1.27 13.28 8.33
CA THR A 51 -0.63 12.10 7.72
C THR A 51 -1.15 10.80 8.29
N SER A 52 -1.67 10.82 9.51
CA SER A 52 -2.13 9.63 10.24
C SER A 52 -3.44 9.91 11.01
N PRO A 53 -4.49 10.46 10.36
CA PRO A 53 -5.73 10.86 11.06
C PRO A 53 -6.40 9.70 11.79
N PHE A 54 -6.25 8.49 11.25
CA PHE A 54 -6.89 7.28 11.79
C PHE A 54 -6.16 6.68 13.00
N SER A 55 -4.84 6.89 13.17
CA SER A 55 -4.10 6.34 14.32
C SER A 55 -4.43 7.10 15.62
N VAL A 56 -4.70 8.40 15.51
CA VAL A 56 -5.17 9.20 16.64
C VAL A 56 -6.63 8.91 16.94
N LEU A 57 -7.45 8.74 15.90
CA LEU A 57 -8.85 8.37 16.06
C LEU A 57 -8.97 7.02 16.77
N SER A 58 -8.22 6.00 16.36
CA SER A 58 -8.28 4.65 16.97
C SER A 58 -7.87 4.63 18.45
N GLN A 59 -6.96 5.50 18.87
CA GLN A 59 -6.54 5.61 20.26
C GLN A 59 -7.59 6.28 21.17
N TRP A 60 -8.58 6.95 20.57
CA TRP A 60 -9.70 7.58 21.27
C TRP A 60 -10.97 6.70 21.29
N LEU A 61 -10.97 5.57 20.59
CA LEU A 61 -12.07 4.62 20.53
C LEU A 61 -11.87 3.55 21.62
N ILE A 62 -12.81 3.47 22.57
CA ILE A 62 -12.76 2.54 23.72
C ILE A 62 -13.87 1.50 23.51
N GLY A 63 -13.56 0.36 22.89
CA GLY A 63 -14.49 -0.78 22.75
C GLY A 63 -14.70 -1.26 21.31
N ASP A 64 -15.91 -1.74 21.00
CA ASP A 64 -16.32 -2.34 19.71
C ASP A 64 -16.09 -1.43 18.48
N GLU A 65 -15.80 -0.16 18.69
CA GLU A 65 -15.52 0.82 17.63
C GLU A 65 -14.18 0.59 16.91
N VAL A 66 -13.22 -0.11 17.53
CA VAL A 66 -11.99 -0.56 16.83
C VAL A 66 -12.34 -1.58 15.73
N ASN A 67 -13.28 -2.48 16.02
CA ASN A 67 -13.79 -3.42 15.02
C ASN A 67 -14.55 -2.68 13.91
N VAL A 68 -15.22 -1.56 14.22
CA VAL A 68 -15.86 -0.71 13.20
C VAL A 68 -14.83 0.00 12.33
N VAL A 69 -13.67 0.41 12.87
CA VAL A 69 -12.58 1.00 12.07
C VAL A 69 -11.87 -0.04 11.23
N GLU A 70 -11.63 -1.24 11.76
CA GLU A 70 -11.11 -2.35 10.96
C GLU A 70 -12.11 -2.77 9.89
N ASP A 71 -13.39 -2.89 10.22
CA ASP A 71 -14.45 -3.17 9.26
C ASP A 71 -14.57 -2.03 8.26
N PHE A 72 -14.38 -0.77 8.66
CA PHE A 72 -14.31 0.35 7.72
C PHE A 72 -13.08 0.22 6.80
N GLN A 73 -11.90 -0.12 7.30
CA GLN A 73 -10.71 -0.33 6.47
C GLN A 73 -10.86 -1.54 5.53
N LYS A 74 -11.47 -2.64 5.99
CA LYS A 74 -11.81 -3.83 5.20
C LYS A 74 -12.92 -3.54 4.19
N GLN A 75 -13.93 -2.77 4.58
CA GLN A 75 -15.09 -2.40 3.76
C GLN A 75 -14.76 -1.27 2.78
N TYR A 76 -13.74 -0.44 3.05
CA TYR A 76 -13.08 0.48 2.12
C TYR A 76 -11.89 -0.17 1.38
N GLY A 77 -11.58 -1.43 1.72
CA GLY A 77 -10.72 -2.41 1.03
C GLY A 77 -9.31 -1.92 0.77
N TYR A 78 -8.80 -1.17 1.73
CA TYR A 78 -7.37 -0.90 1.80
C TYR A 78 -6.58 -2.14 2.17
N ASN A 79 -7.21 -3.18 2.74
CA ASN A 79 -6.50 -4.30 3.33
C ASN A 79 -6.54 -5.55 2.44
N GLN A 80 -5.38 -5.94 1.91
CA GLN A 80 -5.11 -7.33 1.56
C GLN A 80 -4.40 -7.99 2.74
N GLN A 81 -5.13 -8.77 3.53
CA GLN A 81 -4.56 -9.60 4.57
C GLN A 81 -4.89 -11.06 4.27
N LEU A 82 -3.92 -11.78 3.71
CA LEU A 82 -4.00 -13.25 3.60
C LEU A 82 -3.60 -13.85 4.94
N GLY A 83 -4.53 -14.55 5.59
CA GLY A 83 -4.24 -15.27 6.83
C GLY A 83 -3.48 -16.57 6.54
N ILE A 84 -2.52 -16.95 7.40
CA ILE A 84 -1.76 -18.21 7.24
C ILE A 84 -2.64 -19.48 7.23
N TYR A 85 -3.88 -19.37 7.71
CA TYR A 85 -4.87 -20.45 7.73
C TYR A 85 -5.86 -20.37 6.56
N GLU A 86 -5.78 -19.34 5.72
CA GLU A 86 -6.59 -19.26 4.52
C GLU A 86 -6.12 -20.29 3.50
N LYS A 87 -7.08 -20.85 2.77
CA LYS A 87 -6.81 -21.97 1.86
C LYS A 87 -5.78 -21.62 0.79
N ASP A 88 -5.84 -20.42 0.22
CA ASP A 88 -4.90 -20.00 -0.81
C ASP A 88 -3.49 -19.83 -0.27
N TYR A 89 -3.35 -19.33 0.97
CA TYR A 89 -2.05 -19.27 1.63
C TYR A 89 -1.45 -20.68 1.75
N ILE A 90 -2.24 -21.64 2.23
CA ILE A 90 -1.80 -23.03 2.41
C ILE A 90 -1.47 -23.70 1.06
N ASP A 91 -2.33 -23.51 0.05
CA ASP A 91 -2.17 -24.14 -1.25
C ASP A 91 -1.04 -23.50 -2.09
N GLY A 92 -0.72 -22.23 -1.84
CA GLY A 92 0.27 -21.46 -2.60
C GLY A 92 1.67 -21.37 -1.96
N SER A 93 1.75 -21.37 -0.64
CA SER A 93 3.00 -21.23 0.12
C SER A 93 3.94 -22.42 -0.11
N GLY A 94 5.25 -22.13 -0.16
CA GLY A 94 6.30 -23.16 -0.24
C GLY A 94 6.40 -23.83 -1.61
N GLN A 95 5.96 -23.15 -2.66
CA GLN A 95 6.06 -23.59 -4.05
C GLN A 95 6.77 -22.53 -4.89
N SER A 96 7.45 -22.96 -5.94
CA SER A 96 7.96 -22.08 -7.00
C SER A 96 7.06 -22.13 -8.23
N TYR A 97 6.76 -20.96 -8.77
CA TYR A 97 5.97 -20.73 -9.98
C TYR A 97 6.83 -20.19 -11.13
N GLU A 98 8.13 -20.49 -11.12
CA GLU A 98 9.06 -20.04 -12.14
C GLU A 98 8.69 -20.53 -13.54
N GLY A 99 8.77 -19.63 -14.53
CA GLY A 99 8.57 -19.96 -15.94
C GLY A 99 7.12 -20.27 -16.34
N VAL A 100 6.14 -20.02 -15.47
CA VAL A 100 4.72 -20.18 -15.83
C VAL A 100 4.30 -19.04 -16.75
N ILE A 101 3.78 -19.41 -17.93
CA ILE A 101 3.22 -18.48 -18.93
C ILE A 101 1.85 -19.00 -19.33
N PHE A 102 0.83 -18.15 -19.24
CA PHE A 102 -0.50 -18.42 -19.77
C PHE A 102 -0.59 -17.98 -21.23
N THR A 103 -1.11 -18.85 -22.10
CA THR A 103 -1.14 -18.70 -23.57
C THR A 103 -2.54 -18.86 -24.17
N ASP A 104 -3.54 -18.95 -23.31
CA ASP A 104 -4.97 -19.16 -23.59
C ASP A 104 -5.77 -17.84 -23.70
N GLY A 105 -5.09 -16.69 -23.63
CA GLY A 105 -5.65 -15.35 -23.91
C GLY A 105 -5.11 -14.75 -25.21
N ALA A 106 -5.57 -13.54 -25.55
CA ALA A 106 -5.07 -12.80 -26.72
C ALA A 106 -3.61 -12.35 -26.56
N THR A 107 -3.15 -12.21 -25.32
CA THR A 107 -1.78 -11.84 -24.93
C THR A 107 -1.18 -12.97 -24.10
N GLU A 108 0.07 -13.34 -24.37
CA GLU A 108 0.80 -14.25 -23.51
C GLU A 108 1.10 -13.57 -22.17
N VAL A 109 0.77 -14.23 -21.06
CA VAL A 109 0.88 -13.61 -19.73
C VAL A 109 1.88 -14.36 -18.87
N VAL A 110 2.96 -13.69 -18.50
CA VAL A 110 3.91 -14.16 -17.47
C VAL A 110 3.18 -14.23 -16.14
N TYR A 111 3.24 -15.37 -15.46
CA TYR A 111 2.58 -15.54 -14.16
C TYR A 111 3.57 -15.48 -13.01
N TYR A 112 3.20 -14.70 -11.99
CA TYR A 112 3.87 -14.68 -10.69
C TYR A 112 2.85 -14.88 -9.58
N ASN A 113 3.29 -15.49 -8.49
CA ASN A 113 2.47 -15.70 -7.30
C ASN A 113 3.18 -15.03 -6.11
N GLN A 114 2.48 -14.20 -5.34
CA GLN A 114 3.04 -13.50 -4.18
C GLN A 114 3.46 -14.48 -3.07
N LEU A 115 2.88 -15.69 -3.05
CA LEU A 115 3.18 -16.76 -2.09
C LEU A 115 4.32 -17.68 -2.52
N ASP A 116 4.97 -17.38 -3.65
CA ASP A 116 6.11 -18.14 -4.14
C ASP A 116 7.25 -18.13 -3.11
N GLU A 117 7.84 -19.29 -2.83
CA GLU A 117 8.87 -19.45 -1.80
C GLU A 117 10.11 -18.58 -2.03
N ARG A 118 10.35 -18.18 -3.29
CA ARG A 118 11.48 -17.32 -3.64
C ARG A 118 11.37 -15.92 -3.05
N TRP A 119 10.16 -15.44 -2.75
CA TRP A 119 9.95 -14.07 -2.30
C TRP A 119 8.83 -13.82 -1.30
N ALA A 120 8.03 -14.81 -0.91
CA ALA A 120 6.92 -14.61 0.03
C ALA A 120 7.37 -13.91 1.33
N ASP A 121 8.55 -14.25 1.84
CA ASP A 121 9.13 -13.66 3.06
C ASP A 121 9.95 -12.38 2.82
N LEU A 122 10.11 -11.95 1.56
CA LEU A 122 10.83 -10.72 1.22
C LEU A 122 9.98 -9.47 1.52
N PRO A 123 10.62 -8.32 1.78
CA PRO A 123 9.92 -7.14 2.23
C PRO A 123 9.04 -6.51 1.14
N TYR A 124 7.91 -5.97 1.59
CA TYR A 124 7.16 -4.93 0.91
C TYR A 124 6.91 -3.82 1.93
N GLY A 125 7.79 -2.82 1.95
CA GLY A 125 7.90 -1.88 3.07
C GLY A 125 8.27 -2.57 4.37
N THR A 126 7.49 -2.37 5.44
CA THR A 126 7.66 -3.11 6.71
C THR A 126 6.88 -4.43 6.75
N ASP A 127 6.11 -4.73 5.71
CA ASP A 127 5.36 -5.96 5.56
C ASP A 127 6.13 -6.96 4.67
N ASN A 128 5.54 -8.13 4.38
CA ASN A 128 6.09 -9.11 3.45
C ASN A 128 5.23 -9.26 2.20
N ILE A 129 5.82 -9.72 1.09
CA ILE A 129 5.14 -9.90 -0.19
C ILE A 129 4.04 -10.97 -0.08
N GLY A 130 4.27 -12.06 0.65
CA GLY A 130 3.32 -13.18 0.78
C GLY A 130 1.96 -12.75 1.30
N GLY A 131 1.93 -11.93 2.36
CA GLY A 131 0.69 -11.44 2.96
C GLY A 131 0.05 -10.25 2.25
N TYR A 132 0.88 -9.37 1.65
CA TYR A 132 0.48 -7.99 1.32
C TYR A 132 0.82 -7.55 -0.11
N GLY A 133 1.37 -8.45 -0.93
CA GLY A 133 1.98 -8.15 -2.22
C GLY A 133 1.08 -8.33 -3.45
N CYS A 134 -0.25 -8.38 -3.36
CA CYS A 134 -1.10 -8.59 -4.56
C CYS A 134 -0.94 -7.49 -5.59
N GLY A 135 -0.87 -6.23 -5.15
CA GLY A 135 -0.67 -5.06 -5.99
C GLY A 135 0.65 -5.15 -6.78
N PRO A 136 1.82 -5.21 -6.11
CA PRO A 136 3.09 -5.31 -6.82
C PRO A 136 3.21 -6.60 -7.63
N THR A 137 2.68 -7.73 -7.17
CA THR A 137 2.73 -8.99 -7.96
C THR A 137 1.85 -8.90 -9.21
N SER A 138 0.66 -8.29 -9.12
CA SER A 138 -0.21 -8.04 -10.28
C SER A 138 0.45 -7.10 -11.29
N MET A 139 1.12 -6.03 -10.82
CA MET A 139 1.84 -5.14 -11.73
C MET A 139 3.11 -5.78 -12.31
N ALA A 140 3.80 -6.65 -11.57
CA ALA A 140 4.91 -7.45 -12.07
C ALA A 140 4.47 -8.37 -13.23
N ILE A 141 3.30 -9.02 -13.09
CA ILE A 141 2.65 -9.81 -14.16
C ILE A 141 2.39 -8.93 -15.38
N VAL A 142 1.72 -7.78 -15.20
CA VAL A 142 1.33 -6.89 -16.30
C VAL A 142 2.54 -6.35 -17.04
N VAL A 143 3.52 -5.78 -16.32
CA VAL A 143 4.71 -5.18 -16.93
C VAL A 143 5.55 -6.22 -17.66
N SER A 144 5.73 -7.40 -17.07
CA SER A 144 6.49 -8.49 -17.70
C SER A 144 5.80 -9.12 -18.90
N SER A 145 4.49 -8.90 -19.07
CA SER A 145 3.70 -9.42 -20.19
C SER A 145 3.55 -8.41 -21.33
N LEU A 146 3.46 -7.11 -21.00
CA LEU A 146 3.18 -6.05 -21.98
C LEU A 146 4.44 -5.28 -22.43
N THR A 147 5.58 -5.53 -21.82
CA THR A 147 6.85 -4.85 -22.15
C THR A 147 7.97 -5.85 -22.35
N ASP A 148 9.08 -5.38 -22.94
CA ASP A 148 10.32 -6.17 -23.03
C ASP A 148 11.09 -6.23 -21.69
N GLN A 149 10.54 -5.68 -20.60
CA GLN A 149 11.17 -5.65 -19.28
C GLN A 149 10.64 -6.81 -18.42
N THR A 150 11.55 -7.65 -17.92
CA THR A 150 11.21 -8.63 -16.88
C THR A 150 11.27 -7.97 -15.51
N VAL A 151 10.11 -7.82 -14.86
CA VAL A 151 9.98 -7.23 -13.52
C VAL A 151 9.32 -8.25 -12.61
N ASP A 152 10.10 -8.83 -11.69
CA ASP A 152 9.62 -9.81 -10.72
C ASP A 152 8.92 -9.14 -9.50
N PRO A 153 8.21 -9.91 -8.65
CA PRO A 153 7.49 -9.34 -7.51
C PRO A 153 8.38 -8.57 -6.51
N PRO A 154 9.59 -9.04 -6.14
CA PRO A 154 10.51 -8.25 -5.31
C PRO A 154 10.88 -6.90 -5.93
N THR A 155 11.20 -6.87 -7.22
CA THR A 155 11.57 -5.64 -7.93
C THR A 155 10.40 -4.65 -7.95
N MET A 156 9.18 -5.13 -8.26
CA MET A 156 7.99 -4.27 -8.26
C MET A 156 7.61 -3.82 -6.84
N ALA A 157 7.75 -4.68 -5.82
CA ALA A 157 7.46 -4.33 -4.43
C ALA A 157 8.41 -3.24 -3.92
N GLU A 158 9.70 -3.34 -4.22
CA GLU A 158 10.68 -2.31 -3.88
C GLU A 158 10.38 -1.01 -4.62
N TRP A 159 10.11 -1.06 -5.94
CA TRP A 159 9.74 0.12 -6.71
C TRP A 159 8.48 0.79 -6.16
N ALA A 160 7.45 0.00 -5.84
CA ALA A 160 6.19 0.48 -5.27
C ALA A 160 6.42 1.17 -3.92
N TYR A 161 7.26 0.58 -3.06
CA TYR A 161 7.62 1.16 -1.77
C TYR A 161 8.34 2.51 -1.94
N GLN A 162 9.37 2.58 -2.79
CA GLN A 162 10.15 3.80 -3.03
C GLN A 162 9.32 4.94 -3.63
N ASN A 163 8.27 4.61 -4.38
CA ASN A 163 7.35 5.59 -4.98
C ASN A 163 6.11 5.89 -4.12
N GLY A 164 6.06 5.39 -2.87
CA GLY A 164 5.01 5.74 -1.91
C GLY A 164 3.67 5.02 -2.13
N TYR A 165 3.69 3.87 -2.81
CA TYR A 165 2.49 3.10 -3.11
C TYR A 165 2.19 2.00 -2.07
N TRP A 166 3.11 1.75 -1.15
CA TRP A 166 2.91 0.81 -0.05
C TRP A 166 2.03 1.41 1.06
N CYS A 167 1.05 0.63 1.52
CA CYS A 167 0.19 0.95 2.64
C CYS A 167 0.44 -0.05 3.79
N SER A 168 1.03 0.43 4.88
CA SER A 168 1.43 -0.41 6.02
C SER A 168 0.27 -1.24 6.60
N GLY A 169 0.49 -2.55 6.70
CA GLY A 169 -0.47 -3.55 7.20
C GLY A 169 -1.68 -3.76 6.29
N ASN A 170 -1.64 -3.25 5.07
CA ASN A 170 -2.78 -3.15 4.17
C ASN A 170 -2.41 -3.53 2.71
N GLY A 171 -1.12 -3.52 2.37
CA GLY A 171 -0.65 -3.85 1.02
C GLY A 171 -0.39 -2.60 0.21
N SER A 172 -1.23 -2.30 -0.78
CA SER A 172 -0.97 -1.23 -1.75
C SER A 172 -2.08 -0.20 -1.81
N TYR A 173 -1.72 1.08 -1.95
CA TYR A 173 -2.67 2.10 -2.37
C TYR A 173 -3.15 1.83 -3.79
N HIS A 174 -4.40 2.20 -4.10
CA HIS A 174 -4.98 2.01 -5.44
C HIS A 174 -4.20 2.75 -6.53
N SER A 175 -3.53 3.85 -6.16
CA SER A 175 -2.66 4.62 -7.04
C SER A 175 -1.45 3.83 -7.55
N LEU A 176 -1.12 2.69 -6.93
CA LEU A 176 -0.08 1.79 -7.45
C LEU A 176 -0.34 1.41 -8.90
N ILE A 177 -1.58 1.04 -9.24
CA ILE A 177 -1.90 0.47 -10.55
C ILE A 177 -1.66 1.48 -11.68
N PRO A 178 -2.30 2.67 -11.70
CA PRO A 178 -2.01 3.66 -12.72
C PRO A 178 -0.58 4.21 -12.63
N GLY A 179 -0.03 4.37 -11.41
CA GLY A 179 1.32 4.88 -11.22
C GLY A 179 2.41 3.95 -11.75
N ALA A 180 2.28 2.65 -11.54
CA ALA A 180 3.18 1.65 -12.09
C ALA A 180 2.98 1.49 -13.61
N ALA A 181 1.74 1.53 -14.12
CA ALA A 181 1.53 1.54 -15.57
C ALA A 181 2.31 2.70 -16.23
N GLU A 182 2.11 3.93 -15.75
CA GLU A 182 2.82 5.11 -16.26
C GLU A 182 4.34 5.05 -16.04
N GLY A 183 4.77 4.61 -14.85
CA GLY A 183 6.18 4.52 -14.46
C GLY A 183 6.98 3.53 -15.30
N PHE A 184 6.33 2.50 -15.84
CA PHE A 184 6.94 1.51 -16.74
C PHE A 184 6.61 1.76 -18.23
N GLY A 185 6.03 2.92 -18.56
CA GLY A 185 5.81 3.37 -19.94
C GLY A 185 4.56 2.80 -20.61
N LEU A 186 3.66 2.18 -19.84
CA LEU A 186 2.37 1.68 -20.30
C LEU A 186 1.31 2.79 -20.23
N GLN A 187 0.25 2.63 -21.01
CA GLN A 187 -0.95 3.43 -20.93
C GLN A 187 -2.03 2.67 -20.15
N TRP A 188 -2.99 3.42 -19.60
CA TRP A 188 -4.10 2.82 -18.88
C TRP A 188 -5.39 3.62 -19.03
N GLU A 189 -6.51 2.93 -18.86
CA GLU A 189 -7.84 3.54 -18.81
C GLU A 189 -8.72 2.86 -17.75
N SER A 190 -9.66 3.63 -17.21
CA SER A 190 -10.66 3.12 -16.26
C SER A 190 -11.81 2.46 -17.02
N ILE A 191 -12.24 1.29 -16.56
CA ILE A 191 -13.46 0.63 -17.04
C ILE A 191 -14.52 0.67 -15.94
N SER A 192 -15.73 1.10 -16.31
CA SER A 192 -16.89 1.07 -15.40
C SER A 192 -17.34 -0.37 -15.15
N THR A 193 -17.68 -0.70 -13.91
CA THR A 193 -18.29 -2.00 -13.57
C THR A 193 -19.67 -2.18 -14.18
N ASP A 194 -20.32 -1.10 -14.62
CA ASP A 194 -21.61 -1.14 -15.32
C ASP A 194 -21.47 -1.38 -16.83
N ASP A 195 -20.23 -1.56 -17.34
CA ASP A 195 -19.94 -1.83 -18.74
C ASP A 195 -19.20 -3.18 -18.93
N PRO A 196 -19.93 -4.32 -18.89
CA PRO A 196 -19.34 -5.63 -19.11
C PRO A 196 -18.71 -5.78 -20.50
N GLN A 197 -19.24 -5.08 -21.50
CA GLN A 197 -18.75 -5.21 -22.88
C GLN A 197 -17.37 -4.55 -23.02
N ALA A 198 -17.14 -3.41 -22.36
CA ALA A 198 -15.82 -2.79 -22.32
C ALA A 198 -14.73 -3.70 -21.73
N VAL A 199 -15.06 -4.52 -20.71
CA VAL A 199 -14.14 -5.53 -20.17
C VAL A 199 -13.80 -6.57 -21.23
N VAL A 200 -14.82 -7.12 -21.90
CA VAL A 200 -14.63 -8.13 -22.96
C VAL A 200 -13.81 -7.57 -24.12
N ASP A 201 -14.14 -6.37 -24.60
CA ASP A 201 -13.46 -5.73 -25.73
C ASP A 201 -11.98 -5.41 -25.41
N ALA A 202 -11.70 -4.96 -24.19
CA ALA A 202 -10.33 -4.73 -23.73
C ALA A 202 -9.52 -6.03 -23.71
N LEU A 203 -10.04 -7.11 -23.12
CA LEU A 203 -9.35 -8.40 -23.07
C LEU A 203 -9.21 -9.04 -24.46
N ALA A 204 -10.23 -8.94 -25.31
CA ALA A 204 -10.20 -9.46 -26.67
C ALA A 204 -9.22 -8.71 -27.59
N SER A 205 -8.93 -7.44 -27.28
CA SER A 205 -7.92 -6.64 -27.99
C SER A 205 -6.49 -6.83 -27.45
N GLY A 206 -6.28 -7.73 -26.49
CA GLY A 206 -4.96 -8.03 -25.92
C GLY A 206 -4.55 -7.14 -24.75
N LYS A 207 -5.43 -6.24 -24.28
CA LYS A 207 -5.17 -5.50 -23.04
C LYS A 207 -5.28 -6.43 -21.84
N LEU A 208 -4.54 -6.12 -20.78
CA LEU A 208 -4.73 -6.75 -19.48
C LEU A 208 -5.50 -5.80 -18.57
N ILE A 209 -6.34 -6.34 -17.69
CA ILE A 209 -7.10 -5.52 -16.74
C ILE A 209 -6.65 -5.87 -15.34
N VAL A 210 -6.12 -4.91 -14.58
CA VAL A 210 -5.99 -5.11 -13.13
C VAL A 210 -7.35 -4.82 -12.51
N ALA A 211 -7.85 -5.75 -11.70
CA ALA A 211 -9.10 -5.63 -10.98
C ALA A 211 -8.83 -5.58 -9.46
N LEU A 212 -9.46 -4.63 -8.77
CA LEU A 212 -9.55 -4.63 -7.31
C LEU A 212 -10.85 -5.28 -6.88
N MET A 213 -10.73 -6.45 -6.27
CA MET A 213 -11.84 -7.24 -5.77
C MET A 213 -12.17 -6.91 -4.33
N SER A 214 -13.45 -7.02 -4.00
CA SER A 214 -13.97 -7.03 -2.64
C SER A 214 -14.32 -8.46 -2.22
N LYS A 215 -14.86 -8.61 -1.00
CA LYS A 215 -15.21 -9.91 -0.42
C LYS A 215 -16.08 -10.74 -1.36
N GLY A 216 -15.66 -11.97 -1.63
CA GLY A 216 -16.32 -12.89 -2.55
C GLY A 216 -15.51 -14.16 -2.80
N HIS A 217 -15.49 -14.62 -4.04
CA HIS A 217 -14.78 -15.84 -4.45
C HIS A 217 -13.25 -15.69 -4.43
N PHE A 218 -12.75 -14.47 -4.68
CA PHE A 218 -11.31 -14.20 -4.81
C PHE A 218 -10.63 -13.83 -3.49
N THR A 219 -11.38 -13.28 -2.54
CA THR A 219 -10.83 -12.77 -1.29
C THR A 219 -11.90 -12.65 -0.20
N SER A 220 -11.47 -12.68 1.06
CA SER A 220 -12.31 -12.34 2.22
C SER A 220 -12.38 -10.83 2.48
N SER A 221 -11.52 -10.04 1.83
CA SER A 221 -11.33 -8.60 2.04
C SER A 221 -11.06 -7.84 0.72
N GLY A 222 -9.91 -7.17 0.56
CA GLY A 222 -9.46 -6.54 -0.68
C GLY A 222 -8.39 -7.38 -1.40
N HIS A 223 -8.42 -7.41 -2.73
CA HIS A 223 -7.40 -8.15 -3.49
C HIS A 223 -7.24 -7.60 -4.92
N PHE A 224 -6.01 -7.25 -5.30
CA PHE A 224 -5.67 -6.98 -6.69
C PHE A 224 -5.40 -8.30 -7.42
N MET A 225 -5.95 -8.42 -8.63
CA MET A 225 -5.67 -9.53 -9.53
C MET A 225 -5.70 -9.07 -10.99
N VAL A 226 -5.18 -9.87 -11.90
CA VAL A 226 -5.15 -9.56 -13.33
C VAL A 226 -6.22 -10.37 -14.06
N LEU A 227 -7.10 -9.72 -14.82
CA LEU A 227 -7.89 -10.36 -15.87
C LEU A 227 -7.03 -10.41 -17.12
N ARG A 228 -6.79 -11.62 -17.63
CA ARG A 228 -5.76 -11.88 -18.64
C ARG A 228 -6.30 -12.29 -20.01
N GLY A 229 -7.61 -12.52 -20.11
CA GLY A 229 -8.23 -12.90 -21.37
C GLY A 229 -9.70 -13.22 -21.22
N VAL A 230 -10.34 -13.42 -22.37
CA VAL A 230 -11.72 -13.86 -22.49
C VAL A 230 -11.78 -15.06 -23.43
N THR A 231 -12.52 -16.10 -23.06
CA THR A 231 -12.69 -17.32 -23.87
C THR A 231 -13.69 -17.10 -25.00
N SER A 232 -13.78 -18.04 -25.93
CA SER A 232 -14.79 -18.01 -27.01
C SER A 232 -16.24 -18.02 -26.49
N GLU A 233 -16.45 -18.55 -25.29
CA GLU A 233 -17.73 -18.62 -24.60
C GLU A 233 -18.01 -17.37 -23.74
N GLY A 234 -17.11 -16.38 -23.76
CA GLY A 234 -17.24 -15.14 -23.00
C GLY A 234 -16.87 -15.25 -21.53
N LYS A 235 -16.17 -16.32 -21.12
CA LYS A 235 -15.67 -16.47 -19.74
C LYS A 235 -14.38 -15.68 -19.56
N ILE A 236 -14.17 -15.16 -18.36
CA ILE A 236 -12.97 -14.39 -18.01
C ILE A 236 -11.90 -15.34 -17.45
N LEU A 237 -10.69 -15.18 -17.97
CA LEU A 237 -9.48 -15.84 -17.47
C LEU A 237 -8.74 -14.88 -16.54
N VAL A 238 -8.22 -15.39 -15.43
CA VAL A 238 -7.50 -14.57 -14.44
C VAL A 238 -6.06 -15.05 -14.25
N ALA A 239 -5.17 -14.14 -13.91
CA ALA A 239 -3.88 -14.38 -13.27
C ALA A 239 -3.97 -13.76 -11.87
N ASP A 240 -4.39 -14.58 -10.92
CA ASP A 240 -4.56 -14.22 -9.52
C ASP A 240 -3.23 -14.39 -8.78
N PRO A 241 -2.64 -13.31 -8.24
CA PRO A 241 -1.30 -13.36 -7.65
C PRO A 241 -1.26 -14.16 -6.33
N ALA A 242 -2.39 -14.58 -5.76
CA ALA A 242 -2.44 -15.39 -4.55
C ALA A 242 -2.88 -16.84 -4.82
N SER A 243 -3.35 -17.18 -6.03
CA SER A 243 -3.92 -18.51 -6.29
C SER A 243 -3.78 -18.95 -7.75
N LYS A 244 -2.80 -19.82 -8.01
CA LYS A 244 -2.67 -20.49 -9.32
C LYS A 244 -3.93 -21.30 -9.64
N LYS A 245 -4.54 -21.91 -8.64
CA LYS A 245 -5.78 -22.68 -8.81
C LYS A 245 -6.93 -21.82 -9.34
N ARG A 246 -7.09 -20.57 -8.87
CA ARG A 246 -8.10 -19.65 -9.45
C ARG A 246 -7.71 -19.21 -10.86
N SER A 247 -6.42 -19.11 -11.14
CA SER A 247 -5.87 -18.74 -12.45
C SER A 247 -6.05 -19.81 -13.54
N GLU A 248 -6.25 -21.07 -13.13
CA GLU A 248 -6.57 -22.21 -14.01
C GLU A 248 -8.08 -22.42 -14.22
N GLN A 249 -8.92 -21.53 -13.68
CA GLN A 249 -10.37 -21.58 -13.82
C GLN A 249 -10.89 -20.49 -14.74
N GLU A 250 -12.05 -20.76 -15.34
CA GLU A 250 -12.83 -19.80 -16.11
C GLU A 250 -13.93 -19.19 -15.23
N TRP A 251 -14.11 -17.88 -15.33
CA TRP A 251 -15.02 -17.13 -14.47
C TRP A 251 -16.14 -16.48 -15.26
N ASP A 252 -17.36 -16.49 -14.72
CA ASP A 252 -18.43 -15.65 -15.22
C ASP A 252 -18.09 -14.18 -14.99
N ILE A 253 -18.21 -13.35 -16.03
CA ILE A 253 -17.97 -11.91 -15.93
C ILE A 253 -18.81 -11.25 -14.84
N SER A 254 -20.04 -11.73 -14.62
CA SER A 254 -20.88 -11.23 -13.53
C SER A 254 -20.25 -11.41 -12.16
N ILE A 255 -19.53 -12.53 -11.91
CA ILE A 255 -18.83 -12.74 -10.63
C ILE A 255 -17.77 -11.65 -10.45
N ILE A 256 -16.99 -11.36 -11.49
CA ILE A 256 -15.97 -10.31 -11.45
C ILE A 256 -16.60 -8.94 -11.18
N LEU A 257 -17.68 -8.59 -11.89
CA LEU A 257 -18.30 -7.27 -11.77
C LEU A 257 -19.06 -7.08 -10.46
N ASP A 258 -19.76 -8.11 -9.99
CA ASP A 258 -20.52 -8.06 -8.73
C ASP A 258 -19.59 -7.95 -7.51
N GLU A 259 -18.41 -8.56 -7.60
CA GLU A 259 -17.40 -8.57 -6.53
C GLU A 259 -16.34 -7.49 -6.70
N ALA A 260 -16.31 -6.78 -7.84
CA ALA A 260 -15.43 -5.64 -8.05
C ALA A 260 -15.70 -4.55 -7.02
N ARG A 261 -14.61 -3.91 -6.57
CA ARG A 261 -14.67 -3.01 -5.44
C ARG A 261 -15.34 -1.68 -5.78
N LYS A 262 -16.54 -1.48 -5.24
CA LYS A 262 -17.27 -0.20 -5.37
C LYS A 262 -16.52 0.92 -4.64
N GLY A 263 -16.41 2.07 -5.30
CA GLY A 263 -15.77 3.27 -4.73
C GLY A 263 -14.24 3.22 -4.69
N ALA A 264 -13.60 2.38 -5.50
CA ALA A 264 -12.16 2.39 -5.65
C ALA A 264 -11.65 3.75 -6.18
N ALA A 265 -10.67 4.33 -5.49
CA ALA A 265 -9.98 5.54 -5.94
C ALA A 265 -9.06 5.29 -7.17
N ALA A 266 -8.46 6.37 -7.68
CA ALA A 266 -7.44 6.35 -8.74
C ALA A 266 -7.88 5.67 -10.06
N GLY A 267 -9.17 5.78 -10.42
CA GLY A 267 -9.70 5.22 -11.66
C GLY A 267 -10.09 3.73 -11.59
N GLY A 268 -10.11 3.14 -10.39
CA GLY A 268 -10.55 1.77 -10.19
C GLY A 268 -12.08 1.59 -10.25
N PRO A 269 -12.55 0.34 -10.07
CA PRO A 269 -11.78 -0.84 -9.66
C PRO A 269 -11.16 -1.64 -10.80
N LEU A 270 -11.41 -1.26 -12.06
CA LEU A 270 -10.90 -1.95 -13.24
C LEU A 270 -10.01 -1.00 -14.05
N TRP A 271 -8.72 -1.34 -14.18
CA TRP A 271 -7.74 -0.59 -14.96
C TRP A 271 -7.30 -1.44 -16.15
N ALA A 272 -7.75 -1.10 -17.35
CA ALA A 272 -7.21 -1.70 -18.57
C ALA A 272 -5.87 -1.07 -18.92
N ILE A 273 -4.85 -1.88 -19.17
CA ILE A 273 -3.45 -1.49 -19.35
C ILE A 273 -2.93 -2.05 -20.68
N TYR A 274 -2.18 -1.22 -21.42
CA TYR A 274 -1.69 -1.51 -22.78
C TYR A 274 -0.47 -0.67 -23.18
#